data_AF-A0A3R7MDY8-F1
#
_entry.id   AF-A0A3R7MDY8-F1
#
_cell.length_a   1.000
_cell.length_b   1.000
_cell.length_c   1.000
_cell.angle_alpha   90.00
_cell.angle_beta   90.00
_cell.angle_gamma   90.00
#
_symmetry.space_group_name_H-M   'P 1'
#
loop_
_entity.id
_entity.type
_entity.pdbx_description
1 polymer ?
#
loop_
_entity_poly.entity_id
_entity_poly.type
_entity_poly.pdbx_seq_one_letter_code
_entity_poly.pdbx_strand_id
1 'polypeptide(L)'
;VELFEWRGEDLSSKKDGGIIRRIMAEGEGYQTPNDGAIVDVHVVGKVNGTSFDDREVQFPLGEGTEHNIPEGLERALERFKKGEKSTIKLAPKYAFGSAGNPDLNVPPGASLEYEVELRSFEKAKESWEMDQEEKIEQAKVCKERGTTFFKQNKYRLAVKQYKKIIDLLQYDSGLDDEKKAESHSVLLAGHLNLAMAYLKLNDNSHAREHATKALELDSTSVKGYFRRGQAYLNMGDAEQGQLDFQACLKLDESNKAAKHQLQLCAAKIKADKLKEKKLYGGMFEKFARMDKAKEEAEYNRYKDVMAGDLGEWGNSEEKSDSGKSEKKENFTNASDDPSRNALSGLGDIEGVQML
;
A
#
# COMPACT_ATOMS: atom_id res chain seq x y z
N VAL A 1 47.69 20.07 6.37
CA VAL A 1 46.49 19.20 6.37
C VAL A 1 45.98 19.17 4.95
N GLU A 2 46.19 18.08 4.22
CA GLU A 2 45.56 17.89 2.90
C GLU A 2 44.14 17.37 3.15
N LEU A 3 43.15 18.13 2.69
CA LEU A 3 41.74 17.82 2.88
C LEU A 3 41.29 16.95 1.71
N PHE A 4 41.39 15.63 1.86
CA PHE A 4 41.25 14.66 0.76
C PHE A 4 39.85 14.54 0.16
N GLU A 5 38.80 15.00 0.83
CA GLU A 5 37.48 15.24 0.23
C GLU A 5 36.56 15.90 1.26
N TRP A 6 35.98 17.06 0.93
CA TRP A 6 34.92 17.65 1.76
C TRP A 6 33.54 17.25 1.19
N ARG A 7 33.01 16.14 1.68
CA ARG A 7 31.65 15.69 1.35
C ARG A 7 30.66 16.29 2.35
N GLY A 8 29.56 16.84 1.85
CA GLY A 8 28.47 17.31 2.72
C GLY A 8 27.79 16.14 3.42
N GLU A 9 27.04 16.44 4.48
CA GLU A 9 26.27 15.45 5.23
C GLU A 9 25.07 14.99 4.42
N ASP A 10 24.91 13.68 4.22
CA ASP A 10 23.73 13.12 3.57
C ASP A 10 22.56 12.95 4.55
N LEU A 11 21.48 13.69 4.34
CA LEU A 11 20.26 13.69 5.15
C LEU A 11 19.13 12.80 4.58
N SER A 12 19.38 12.10 3.48
CA SER A 12 18.40 11.15 2.93
C SER A 12 18.21 9.94 3.86
N SER A 13 16.99 9.43 3.96
CA SER A 13 16.68 8.27 4.84
C SER A 13 17.51 7.05 4.48
N LYS A 14 17.80 6.87 3.19
CA LYS A 14 18.49 5.69 2.65
C LYS A 14 19.98 5.93 2.43
N LYS A 15 20.51 7.09 2.83
CA LYS A 15 21.87 7.54 2.51
C LYS A 15 22.19 7.37 1.01
N ASP A 16 21.23 7.77 0.18
CA ASP A 16 21.26 7.63 -1.28
C ASP A 16 21.90 8.86 -1.98
N GLY A 17 22.48 9.78 -1.21
CA GLY A 17 23.09 11.01 -1.70
C GLY A 17 22.10 12.05 -2.18
N GLY A 18 20.80 11.86 -1.96
CA GLY A 18 19.77 12.70 -2.57
C GLY A 18 19.47 14.02 -1.85
N ILE A 19 19.89 14.16 -0.59
CA ILE A 19 19.75 15.38 0.21
C ILE A 19 21.10 15.65 0.88
N ILE A 20 21.93 16.52 0.31
CA ILE A 20 23.27 16.81 0.84
C ILE A 20 23.27 18.18 1.49
N ARG A 21 23.57 18.24 2.79
CA ARG A 21 23.71 19.48 3.56
C ARG A 21 25.17 19.88 3.73
N ARG A 22 25.44 21.17 3.67
CA ARG A 22 26.70 21.79 4.13
C ARG A 22 26.39 23.03 4.95
N ILE A 23 26.85 23.04 6.20
CA ILE A 23 26.66 24.15 7.13
C ILE A 23 27.58 25.30 6.73
N MET A 24 27.01 26.49 6.56
CA MET A 24 27.73 27.75 6.30
C MET A 24 27.91 28.57 7.57
N ALA A 25 26.88 28.61 8.42
CA ALA A 25 26.91 29.19 9.74
C ALA A 25 26.18 28.26 10.71
N GLU A 26 26.84 27.92 11.81
CA GLU A 26 26.26 27.08 12.86
C GLU A 26 25.09 27.80 13.53
N GLY A 27 24.01 27.05 13.78
CA GLY A 27 22.91 27.54 14.59
C GLY A 27 23.17 27.41 16.09
N GLU A 28 22.31 28.05 16.86
CA GLU A 28 22.36 28.10 18.31
C GLU A 28 21.44 27.06 18.96
N GLY A 29 21.80 26.64 20.17
CA GLY A 29 21.02 25.67 20.95
C GLY A 29 21.14 24.22 20.47
N TYR A 30 20.25 23.38 20.99
CA TYR A 30 20.26 21.92 20.78
C TYR A 30 18.96 21.39 20.17
N GLN A 31 17.91 22.22 20.14
CA GLN A 31 16.61 21.81 19.63
C GLN A 31 16.58 21.95 18.11
N THR A 32 15.82 21.07 17.48
CA THR A 32 15.49 21.14 16.05
C THR A 32 13.96 21.05 15.87
N PRO A 33 13.43 21.56 14.76
CA PRO A 33 12.01 21.43 14.43
C PRO A 33 11.56 19.96 14.31
N ASN A 34 10.34 19.66 14.73
CA ASN A 34 9.66 18.36 14.50
C ASN A 34 8.53 18.49 13.46
N ASP A 35 7.96 17.37 13.02
CA ASP A 35 6.82 17.39 12.08
C ASP A 35 5.65 18.20 12.67
N GLY A 36 5.09 19.12 11.87
CA GLY A 36 4.07 20.07 12.31
C GLY A 36 4.59 21.32 13.01
N ALA A 37 5.89 21.45 13.30
CA ALA A 37 6.48 22.68 13.82
C ALA A 37 6.25 23.84 12.85
N ILE A 38 5.96 25.03 13.39
CA ILE A 38 5.92 26.25 12.59
C ILE A 38 7.36 26.75 12.43
N VAL A 39 7.87 26.72 11.19
CA VAL A 39 9.21 27.21 10.87
C VAL A 39 9.15 28.54 10.16
N ASP A 40 10.08 29.43 10.47
CA ASP A 40 10.32 30.68 9.78
C ASP A 40 11.71 30.64 9.15
N VAL A 41 11.75 30.62 7.81
CA VAL A 41 12.97 30.42 7.04
C VAL A 41 13.14 31.50 5.99
N HIS A 42 14.39 31.85 5.71
CA HIS A 42 14.77 32.53 4.48
C HIS A 42 15.33 31.49 3.51
N VAL A 43 14.77 31.40 2.31
CA VAL A 43 15.13 30.40 1.31
C VAL A 43 15.56 31.07 0.02
N VAL A 44 16.70 30.63 -0.52
CA VAL A 44 17.18 31.00 -1.84
C VAL A 44 17.36 29.74 -2.67
N GLY A 45 16.48 29.52 -3.63
CA GLY A 45 16.48 28.35 -4.52
C GLY A 45 17.18 28.63 -5.84
N LYS A 46 18.12 27.77 -6.22
CA LYS A 46 18.90 27.86 -7.46
C LYS A 46 18.78 26.60 -8.30
N VAL A 47 18.62 26.76 -9.60
CA VAL A 47 18.68 25.68 -10.60
C VAL A 47 19.74 26.02 -11.62
N ASN A 48 20.72 25.12 -11.81
CA ASN A 48 21.87 25.35 -12.69
C ASN A 48 22.58 26.72 -12.45
N GLY A 49 22.67 27.15 -11.19
CA GLY A 49 23.27 28.42 -10.77
C GLY A 49 22.38 29.67 -10.92
N THR A 50 21.19 29.54 -11.51
CA THR A 50 20.23 30.66 -11.64
C THR A 50 19.25 30.63 -10.47
N SER A 51 19.08 31.76 -9.78
CA SER A 51 18.09 31.88 -8.69
C SER A 51 16.67 31.92 -9.25
N PHE A 52 15.76 31.14 -8.63
CA PHE A 52 14.33 31.09 -8.98
C PHE A 52 13.42 31.36 -7.78
N ASP A 53 13.94 31.28 -6.55
CA ASP A 53 13.23 31.59 -5.32
C ASP A 53 14.19 32.37 -4.41
N ASP A 54 13.71 33.43 -3.78
CA ASP A 54 14.45 34.25 -2.82
C ASP A 54 13.43 34.99 -1.97
N ARG A 55 13.09 34.39 -0.83
CA ARG A 55 12.06 34.94 0.05
C ARG A 55 12.13 34.40 1.46
N GLU A 56 11.45 35.14 2.30
CA GLU A 56 11.06 34.75 3.64
C GLU A 56 9.73 34.01 3.61
N VAL A 57 9.65 32.86 4.28
CA VAL A 57 8.43 32.07 4.33
C VAL A 57 8.27 31.40 5.69
N GLN A 58 7.07 31.55 6.25
CA GLN A 58 6.64 30.85 7.45
C GLN A 58 5.65 29.76 7.06
N PHE A 59 5.88 28.52 7.49
CA PHE A 59 4.98 27.41 7.19
C PHE A 59 5.08 26.28 8.23
N PRO A 60 4.03 25.42 8.35
CA PRO A 60 4.10 24.21 9.14
C PRO A 60 4.93 23.13 8.42
N LEU A 61 5.93 22.55 9.10
CA LEU A 61 6.66 21.40 8.57
C LEU A 61 5.72 20.22 8.30
N GLY A 62 5.88 19.62 7.13
CA GLY A 62 5.00 18.58 6.58
C GLY A 62 3.98 19.13 5.57
N GLU A 63 3.79 20.46 5.51
CA GLU A 63 2.90 21.17 4.58
C GLU A 63 3.67 22.08 3.60
N GLY A 64 5.00 21.96 3.51
CA GLY A 64 5.85 22.83 2.71
C GLY A 64 5.50 22.89 1.22
N THR A 65 4.91 21.84 0.65
CA THR A 65 4.43 21.85 -0.74
C THR A 65 3.40 22.95 -1.01
N GLU A 66 2.62 23.37 -0.01
CA GLU A 66 1.68 24.51 -0.14
C GLU A 66 2.38 25.84 -0.32
N HIS A 67 3.63 25.90 0.11
CA HIS A 67 4.48 27.08 0.08
C HIS A 67 5.56 26.99 -1.00
N ASN A 68 5.40 26.07 -1.96
CA ASN A 68 6.40 25.74 -2.98
C ASN A 68 7.75 25.28 -2.41
N ILE A 69 7.74 24.64 -1.24
CA ILE A 69 8.92 24.03 -0.64
C ILE A 69 8.95 22.53 -0.97
N PRO A 70 10.05 22.01 -1.57
CA PRO A 70 10.19 20.57 -1.84
C PRO A 70 10.31 19.72 -0.57
N GLU A 71 9.83 18.48 -0.62
CA GLU A 71 9.89 17.52 0.50
C GLU A 71 11.32 17.31 1.03
N GLY A 72 12.31 17.28 0.14
CA GLY A 72 13.72 17.15 0.53
C GLY A 72 14.22 18.32 1.38
N LEU A 73 13.69 19.52 1.16
CA LEU A 73 14.05 20.69 1.95
C LEU A 73 13.40 20.66 3.33
N GLU A 74 12.13 20.26 3.42
CA GLU A 74 11.45 20.05 4.71
C GLU A 74 12.21 19.04 5.58
N ARG A 75 12.62 17.93 4.97
CA ARG A 75 13.42 16.90 5.64
C ARG A 75 14.79 17.38 6.10
N ALA A 76 15.39 18.32 5.36
CA ALA A 76 16.63 18.94 5.80
C ALA A 76 16.39 19.84 7.02
N LEU A 77 15.31 20.62 7.03
CA LEU A 77 14.95 21.54 8.11
C LEU A 77 14.74 20.87 9.47
N GLU A 78 14.29 19.61 9.51
CA GLU A 78 14.20 18.81 10.74
C GLU A 78 15.56 18.64 11.46
N ARG A 79 16.67 18.87 10.76
CA ARG A 79 18.04 18.78 11.26
C ARG A 79 18.70 20.14 11.52
N PHE A 80 17.99 21.23 11.24
CA PHE A 80 18.52 22.58 11.44
C PHE A 80 18.36 23.03 12.88
N LYS A 81 19.31 23.83 13.34
CA LYS A 81 19.20 24.61 14.58
C LYS A 81 18.73 26.03 14.30
N LYS A 82 18.21 26.70 15.32
CA LYS A 82 17.81 28.11 15.22
C LYS A 82 19.02 28.97 14.84
N GLY A 83 18.89 29.83 13.84
CA GLY A 83 19.95 30.65 13.28
C GLY A 83 20.90 29.93 12.32
N GLU A 84 20.75 28.62 12.09
CA GLU A 84 21.62 27.87 11.17
C GLU A 84 21.44 28.36 9.73
N LYS A 85 22.55 28.60 9.04
CA LYS A 85 22.58 28.83 7.60
C LYS A 85 23.29 27.67 6.91
N SER A 86 22.64 27.03 5.97
CA SER A 86 23.13 25.82 5.32
C SER A 86 22.78 25.80 3.83
N THR A 87 23.67 25.20 3.03
CA THR A 87 23.39 24.86 1.63
C THR A 87 22.89 23.42 1.53
N ILE A 88 21.79 23.22 0.80
CA ILE A 88 21.15 21.93 0.59
C ILE A 88 21.12 21.62 -0.90
N LYS A 89 21.77 20.52 -1.30
CA LYS A 89 21.65 19.98 -2.66
C LYS A 89 20.62 18.88 -2.69
N LEU A 90 19.62 19.02 -3.56
CA LEU A 90 18.52 18.10 -3.72
C LEU A 90 18.62 17.43 -5.08
N ALA A 91 18.70 16.09 -5.07
CA ALA A 91 18.49 15.30 -6.27
C ALA A 91 17.02 15.40 -6.72
N PRO A 92 16.69 15.15 -8.00
CA PRO A 92 15.37 15.41 -8.55
C PRO A 92 14.22 14.74 -7.79
N LYS A 93 14.46 13.53 -7.27
CA LYS A 93 13.53 12.75 -6.45
C LYS A 93 13.10 13.45 -5.15
N TYR A 94 13.98 14.26 -4.56
CA TYR A 94 13.72 15.01 -3.32
C TYR A 94 13.43 16.50 -3.57
N ALA A 95 13.52 16.93 -4.83
CA ALA A 95 13.12 18.24 -5.33
C ALA A 95 11.65 18.20 -5.82
N PHE A 96 11.35 18.79 -6.98
CA PHE A 96 10.01 18.78 -7.59
C PHE A 96 9.76 17.57 -8.53
N GLY A 97 10.68 16.60 -8.56
CA GLY A 97 10.50 15.35 -9.30
C GLY A 97 10.40 15.54 -10.82
N SER A 98 9.75 14.58 -11.48
CA SER A 98 9.55 14.58 -12.94
C SER A 98 8.52 15.59 -13.43
N ALA A 99 7.78 16.24 -12.53
CA ALA A 99 6.82 17.29 -12.91
C ALA A 99 7.49 18.67 -13.01
N GLY A 100 8.56 18.91 -12.23
CA GLY A 100 9.11 20.26 -12.05
C GLY A 100 8.16 21.15 -11.26
N ASN A 101 8.38 22.46 -11.30
CA ASN A 101 7.48 23.46 -10.73
C ASN A 101 7.32 24.62 -11.72
N PRO A 102 6.22 24.65 -12.51
CA PRO A 102 5.97 25.70 -13.49
C PRO A 102 5.90 27.11 -12.88
N ASP A 103 5.32 27.26 -11.69
CA ASP A 103 5.15 28.56 -11.02
C ASP A 103 6.50 29.19 -10.66
N LEU A 104 7.51 28.35 -10.42
CA LEU A 104 8.89 28.75 -10.13
C LEU A 104 9.83 28.61 -11.33
N ASN A 105 9.31 28.32 -12.53
CA ASN A 105 10.11 28.03 -13.72
C ASN A 105 11.17 26.93 -13.53
N VAL A 106 10.90 25.94 -12.67
CA VAL A 106 11.80 24.82 -12.43
C VAL A 106 11.47 23.67 -13.39
N PRO A 107 12.42 23.23 -14.23
CA PRO A 107 12.14 22.20 -15.22
C PRO A 107 11.94 20.81 -14.59
N PRO A 108 11.22 19.91 -15.30
CA PRO A 108 11.11 18.50 -14.96
C PRO A 108 12.46 17.83 -14.70
N GLY A 109 12.57 17.08 -13.60
CA GLY A 109 13.76 16.28 -13.31
C GLY A 109 14.99 17.10 -12.91
N ALA A 110 14.82 18.39 -12.55
CA ALA A 110 15.93 19.24 -12.13
C ALA A 110 16.47 18.88 -10.74
N SER A 111 17.80 18.90 -10.61
CA SER A 111 18.47 18.98 -9.31
C SER A 111 18.49 20.43 -8.85
N LEU A 112 18.28 20.67 -7.55
CA LEU A 112 18.20 22.01 -6.97
C LEU A 112 19.28 22.23 -5.93
N GLU A 113 19.71 23.47 -5.80
CA GLU A 113 20.55 23.93 -4.71
C GLU A 113 19.79 25.00 -3.93
N TYR A 114 19.65 24.83 -2.62
CA TYR A 114 19.03 25.82 -1.75
C TYR A 114 20.07 26.37 -0.78
N GLU A 115 20.09 27.68 -0.59
CA GLU A 115 20.67 28.33 0.59
C GLU A 115 19.52 28.62 1.54
N VAL A 116 19.58 28.10 2.76
CA VAL A 116 18.50 28.25 3.75
C VAL A 116 19.05 28.74 5.06
N GLU A 117 18.36 29.71 5.64
CA GLU A 117 18.53 30.18 7.01
C GLU A 117 17.28 29.87 7.81
N LEU A 118 17.41 29.04 8.85
CA LEU A 118 16.32 28.81 9.80
C LEU A 118 16.33 29.90 10.87
N ARG A 119 15.46 30.89 10.76
CA ARG A 119 15.49 32.08 11.63
C ARG A 119 14.87 31.80 12.99
N SER A 120 13.71 31.14 12.98
CA SER A 120 13.05 30.69 14.20
C SER A 120 12.14 29.50 13.92
N PHE A 121 11.76 28.79 14.97
CA PHE A 121 10.74 27.75 14.88
C PHE A 121 10.04 27.58 16.22
N GLU A 122 8.81 27.10 16.16
CA GLU A 122 8.02 26.64 17.29
C GLU A 122 7.68 25.17 17.08
N LYS A 123 8.13 24.30 18.00
CA LYS A 123 7.88 22.86 17.89
C LYS A 123 6.39 22.57 18.03
N ALA A 124 5.91 21.58 17.28
CA ALA A 124 4.63 20.97 17.58
C ALA A 124 4.74 20.23 18.92
N LYS A 125 3.71 20.35 19.75
CA LYS A 125 3.57 19.49 20.93
C LYS A 125 3.54 18.03 20.50
N GLU A 126 4.24 17.19 21.21
CA GLU A 126 4.20 15.75 21.01
C GLU A 126 2.97 15.13 21.71
N SER A 127 2.54 13.95 21.25
CA SER A 127 1.32 13.31 21.80
C SER A 127 1.40 13.05 23.32
N TRP A 128 2.60 12.88 23.88
CA TRP A 128 2.77 12.70 25.34
C TRP A 128 2.80 14.03 26.12
N GLU A 129 2.97 15.17 25.45
CA GLU A 129 2.96 16.50 26.08
C GLU A 129 1.55 17.10 26.15
N MET A 130 0.62 16.55 25.37
CA MET A 130 -0.78 16.97 25.35
C MET A 130 -1.61 16.20 26.36
N ASP A 131 -2.51 16.91 27.04
CA ASP A 131 -3.61 16.27 27.75
C ASP A 131 -4.67 15.74 26.76
N GLN A 132 -5.64 14.99 27.28
CA GLN A 132 -6.66 14.34 26.45
C GLN A 132 -7.59 15.35 25.75
N GLU A 133 -7.86 16.48 26.38
CA GLU A 133 -8.74 17.51 25.84
C GLU A 133 -8.04 18.27 24.71
N GLU A 134 -6.76 18.60 24.92
CA GLU A 134 -5.87 19.13 23.89
C GLU A 134 -5.73 18.16 22.70
N LYS A 135 -5.64 16.84 22.93
CA LYS A 135 -5.59 15.83 21.84
C LYS A 135 -6.87 15.82 21.00
N ILE A 136 -8.03 15.82 21.65
CA ILE A 136 -9.32 15.83 20.95
C ILE A 136 -9.47 17.12 20.15
N GLU A 137 -9.13 18.26 20.73
CA GLU A 137 -9.19 19.55 20.05
C GLU A 137 -8.22 19.63 18.87
N GLN A 138 -6.98 19.17 19.07
CA GLN A 138 -5.98 19.10 18.01
C GLN A 138 -6.43 18.16 16.88
N ALA A 139 -7.05 17.02 17.21
CA ALA A 139 -7.63 16.11 16.22
C ALA A 139 -8.76 16.75 15.41
N LYS A 140 -9.62 17.58 16.03
CA LYS A 140 -10.64 18.36 15.31
C LYS A 140 -10.00 19.38 14.36
N VAL A 141 -8.96 20.10 14.81
CA VAL A 141 -8.21 21.02 13.95
C VAL A 141 -7.61 20.29 12.74
N CYS A 142 -6.98 19.14 12.97
CA CYS A 142 -6.43 18.29 11.90
C CYS A 142 -7.53 17.83 10.92
N LYS A 143 -8.71 17.46 11.41
CA LYS A 143 -9.86 17.08 10.58
C LYS A 143 -10.32 18.22 9.67
N GLU A 144 -10.44 19.44 10.18
CA GLU A 144 -10.89 20.60 9.40
C GLU A 144 -9.83 21.01 8.36
N ARG A 145 -8.54 20.99 8.73
CA ARG A 145 -7.42 21.21 7.78
C ARG A 145 -7.40 20.15 6.69
N GLY A 146 -7.50 18.88 7.05
CA GLY A 146 -7.57 17.77 6.09
C GLY A 146 -8.76 17.89 5.14
N THR A 147 -9.91 18.35 5.64
CA THR A 147 -11.12 18.58 4.82
C THR A 147 -10.94 19.74 3.84
N THR A 148 -10.22 20.79 4.26
CA THR A 148 -9.85 21.91 3.39
C THR A 148 -8.95 21.44 2.26
N PHE A 149 -7.87 20.69 2.57
CA PHE A 149 -6.99 20.11 1.55
C PHE A 149 -7.72 19.13 0.63
N PHE A 150 -8.64 18.33 1.16
CA PHE A 150 -9.44 17.40 0.37
C PHE A 150 -10.30 18.13 -0.67
N LYS A 151 -10.97 19.23 -0.27
CA LYS A 151 -11.76 20.08 -1.18
C LYS A 151 -10.91 20.72 -2.29
N GLN A 152 -9.65 21.02 -2.00
CA GLN A 152 -8.68 21.54 -2.96
C GLN A 152 -8.03 20.45 -3.85
N ASN A 153 -8.50 19.20 -3.77
CA ASN A 153 -7.91 18.03 -4.45
C ASN A 153 -6.47 17.68 -4.01
N LYS A 154 -6.01 18.22 -2.87
CA LYS A 154 -4.67 17.99 -2.33
C LYS A 154 -4.68 16.75 -1.43
N TYR A 155 -5.00 15.61 -2.04
CA TYR A 155 -5.30 14.38 -1.30
C TYR A 155 -4.13 13.86 -0.45
N ARG A 156 -2.88 14.05 -0.89
CA ARG A 156 -1.70 13.63 -0.10
C ARG A 156 -1.56 14.42 1.21
N LEU A 157 -1.78 15.73 1.18
CA LEU A 157 -1.77 16.57 2.37
C LEU A 157 -2.96 16.25 3.28
N ALA A 158 -4.14 16.02 2.69
CA ALA A 158 -5.31 15.57 3.45
C ALA A 158 -5.02 14.25 4.21
N VAL A 159 -4.36 13.28 3.56
CA VAL A 159 -3.92 12.03 4.22
C VAL A 159 -2.99 12.33 5.39
N LYS A 160 -1.99 13.22 5.24
CA LYS A 160 -1.10 13.59 6.36
C LYS A 160 -1.88 14.12 7.56
N GLN A 161 -2.81 15.05 7.33
CA GLN A 161 -3.62 15.63 8.41
C GLN A 161 -4.53 14.59 9.09
N TYR A 162 -5.18 13.74 8.30
CA TYR A 162 -6.05 12.72 8.88
C TYR A 162 -5.28 11.60 9.60
N LYS A 163 -4.02 11.33 9.22
CA LYS A 163 -3.16 10.41 9.98
C LYS A 163 -2.85 10.92 11.38
N LYS A 164 -2.58 12.23 11.52
CA LYS A 164 -2.37 12.88 12.82
C LYS A 164 -3.55 12.63 13.78
N ILE A 165 -4.78 12.58 13.27
CA ILE A 165 -5.97 12.23 14.08
C ILE A 165 -5.84 10.84 14.71
N ILE A 166 -5.41 9.85 13.92
CA ILE A 166 -5.24 8.48 14.41
C ILE A 166 -4.10 8.45 15.44
N ASP A 167 -2.97 9.07 15.14
CA ASP A 167 -1.80 9.08 16.02
C ASP A 167 -2.10 9.72 17.38
N LEU A 168 -2.98 10.73 17.40
CA LEU A 168 -3.43 11.40 18.63
C LEU A 168 -4.42 10.55 19.45
N LEU A 169 -5.37 9.86 18.80
CA LEU A 169 -6.54 9.28 19.47
C LEU A 169 -6.51 7.74 19.59
N GLN A 170 -5.68 7.01 18.84
CA GLN A 170 -5.73 5.55 18.77
C GLN A 170 -5.37 4.84 20.09
N TYR A 171 -4.47 5.42 20.88
CA TYR A 171 -3.88 4.78 22.06
C TYR A 171 -4.38 5.34 23.40
N ASP A 172 -5.48 6.11 23.40
CA ASP A 172 -5.97 6.74 24.62
C ASP A 172 -6.84 5.78 25.45
N SER A 173 -6.23 5.18 26.48
CA SER A 173 -6.86 4.18 27.36
C SER A 173 -7.50 4.77 28.62
N GLY A 174 -7.43 6.09 28.83
CA GLY A 174 -7.81 6.75 30.09
C GLY A 174 -9.02 7.68 30.02
N LEU A 175 -9.90 7.55 29.04
CA LEU A 175 -10.99 8.50 28.81
C LEU A 175 -12.21 8.23 29.70
N ASP A 176 -12.76 9.30 30.30
CA ASP A 176 -14.12 9.33 30.84
C ASP A 176 -15.14 8.99 29.73
N ASP A 177 -16.28 8.39 30.07
CA ASP A 177 -17.24 7.84 29.10
C ASP A 177 -17.72 8.88 28.05
N GLU A 178 -17.88 10.15 28.44
CA GLU A 178 -18.31 11.22 27.53
C GLU A 178 -17.21 11.64 26.54
N LYS A 179 -15.99 11.87 27.04
CA LYS A 179 -14.81 12.22 26.21
C LYS A 179 -14.42 11.06 25.31
N LYS A 180 -14.67 9.82 25.75
CA LYS A 180 -14.49 8.61 24.94
C LYS A 180 -15.42 8.58 23.75
N ALA A 181 -16.69 8.93 23.92
CA ALA A 181 -17.64 8.99 22.80
C ALA A 181 -17.24 10.06 21.77
N GLU A 182 -16.80 11.23 22.23
CA GLU A 182 -16.30 12.29 21.36
C GLU A 182 -15.04 11.87 20.59
N SER A 183 -14.05 11.30 21.28
CA SER A 183 -12.83 10.76 20.69
C SER A 183 -13.14 9.68 19.63
N HIS A 184 -14.02 8.72 19.96
CA HIS A 184 -14.47 7.69 19.02
C HIS A 184 -15.13 8.28 17.77
N SER A 185 -15.96 9.32 17.93
CA SER A 185 -16.62 10.02 16.82
C SER A 185 -15.59 10.71 15.90
N VAL A 186 -14.61 11.40 16.47
CA VAL A 186 -13.53 12.06 15.71
C VAL A 186 -12.63 11.02 15.03
N LEU A 187 -12.28 9.94 15.71
CA LEU A 187 -11.46 8.85 15.17
C LEU A 187 -12.17 8.13 14.01
N LEU A 188 -13.48 7.84 14.16
CA LEU A 188 -14.32 7.29 13.09
C LEU A 188 -14.31 8.21 11.86
N ALA A 189 -14.51 9.52 12.07
CA ALA A 189 -14.45 10.50 10.99
C ALA A 189 -13.06 10.54 10.32
N GLY A 190 -11.98 10.43 11.09
CA GLY A 190 -10.60 10.34 10.61
C GLY A 190 -10.38 9.14 9.70
N HIS A 191 -10.74 7.94 10.15
CA HIS A 191 -10.63 6.71 9.34
C HIS A 191 -11.48 6.75 8.08
N LEU A 192 -12.73 7.19 8.19
CA LEU A 192 -13.59 7.35 7.04
C LEU A 192 -12.92 8.29 6.02
N ASN A 193 -12.50 9.49 6.44
CA ASN A 193 -11.93 10.48 5.53
C ASN A 193 -10.60 10.01 4.91
N LEU A 194 -9.77 9.28 5.66
CA LEU A 194 -8.58 8.60 5.10
C LEU A 194 -8.96 7.61 4.01
N ALA A 195 -9.95 6.75 4.25
CA ALA A 195 -10.38 5.79 3.24
C ALA A 195 -10.80 6.50 1.95
N MET A 196 -11.52 7.61 2.05
CA MET A 196 -11.90 8.41 0.89
C MET A 196 -10.70 9.08 0.20
N ALA A 197 -9.76 9.65 0.97
CA ALA A 197 -8.55 10.26 0.41
C ALA A 197 -7.68 9.23 -0.33
N TYR A 198 -7.55 8.02 0.21
CA TYR A 198 -6.84 6.92 -0.44
C TYR A 198 -7.54 6.40 -1.70
N LEU A 199 -8.89 6.32 -1.70
CA LEU A 199 -9.65 6.03 -2.93
C LEU A 199 -9.35 7.05 -4.03
N LYS A 200 -9.23 8.34 -3.69
CA LYS A 200 -8.88 9.40 -4.65
C LYS A 200 -7.44 9.32 -5.15
N LEU A 201 -6.54 8.77 -4.33
CA LEU A 201 -5.15 8.47 -4.71
C LEU A 201 -4.99 7.12 -5.45
N ASN A 202 -6.09 6.39 -5.67
CA ASN A 202 -6.10 5.03 -6.21
C ASN A 202 -5.29 4.01 -5.38
N ASP A 203 -5.02 4.33 -4.11
CA ASP A 203 -4.40 3.41 -3.16
C ASP A 203 -5.50 2.62 -2.44
N ASN A 204 -6.02 1.63 -3.17
CA ASN A 204 -7.16 0.86 -2.70
C ASN A 204 -6.82 0.01 -1.46
N SER A 205 -5.54 -0.33 -1.26
CA SER A 205 -5.09 -1.15 -0.12
C SER A 205 -5.31 -0.44 1.20
N HIS A 206 -4.76 0.77 1.33
CA HIS A 206 -4.95 1.59 2.52
C HIS A 206 -6.41 2.06 2.65
N ALA A 207 -7.10 2.30 1.54
CA ALA A 207 -8.52 2.64 1.57
C ALA A 207 -9.37 1.53 2.23
N ARG A 208 -9.15 0.27 1.84
CA ARG A 208 -9.82 -0.90 2.43
C ARG A 208 -9.50 -1.02 3.92
N GLU A 209 -8.23 -0.90 4.30
CA GLU A 209 -7.80 -1.02 5.70
C GLU A 209 -8.50 0.01 6.60
N HIS A 210 -8.47 1.30 6.22
CA HIS A 210 -9.10 2.35 7.02
C HIS A 210 -10.62 2.27 7.00
N ALA A 211 -11.24 1.80 5.93
CA ALA A 211 -12.68 1.56 5.92
C ALA A 211 -13.08 0.39 6.84
N THR A 212 -12.25 -0.66 6.93
CA THR A 212 -12.45 -1.74 7.92
C THR A 212 -12.30 -1.22 9.35
N LYS A 213 -11.25 -0.45 9.66
CA LYS A 213 -11.09 0.18 10.98
C LYS A 213 -12.27 1.10 11.34
N ALA A 214 -12.82 1.83 10.37
CA ALA A 214 -14.03 2.61 10.59
C ALA A 214 -15.24 1.74 10.94
N LEU A 215 -15.38 0.56 10.33
CA LEU A 215 -16.46 -0.39 10.62
C LEU A 215 -16.26 -1.16 11.94
N GLU A 216 -15.02 -1.31 12.40
CA GLU A 216 -14.72 -1.83 13.73
C GLU A 216 -15.15 -0.84 14.83
N LEU A 217 -15.06 0.46 14.55
CA LEU A 217 -15.55 1.53 15.45
C LEU A 217 -17.07 1.72 15.36
N ASP A 218 -17.64 1.66 14.16
CA ASP A 218 -19.08 1.77 13.91
C ASP A 218 -19.50 0.79 12.81
N SER A 219 -20.04 -0.35 13.24
CA SER A 219 -20.53 -1.41 12.36
C SER A 219 -21.78 -1.02 11.57
N THR A 220 -22.40 0.13 11.86
CA THR A 220 -23.57 0.65 11.16
C THR A 220 -23.23 1.76 10.15
N SER A 221 -21.94 2.01 9.93
CA SER A 221 -21.49 3.09 9.05
C SER A 221 -21.73 2.79 7.57
N VAL A 222 -22.78 3.38 6.99
CA VAL A 222 -23.06 3.32 5.54
C VAL A 222 -21.87 3.82 4.71
N LYS A 223 -21.19 4.87 5.17
CA LYS A 223 -19.99 5.41 4.50
C LYS A 223 -18.82 4.44 4.56
N GLY A 224 -18.65 3.72 5.66
CA GLY A 224 -17.62 2.70 5.83
C GLY A 224 -17.77 1.57 4.82
N TYR A 225 -18.95 0.95 4.80
CA TYR A 225 -19.26 -0.12 3.83
C TYR A 225 -19.12 0.38 2.38
N PHE A 226 -19.63 1.56 2.06
CA PHE A 226 -19.57 2.07 0.68
C PHE A 226 -18.13 2.29 0.22
N ARG A 227 -17.28 2.86 1.09
CA ARG A 227 -15.86 3.11 0.79
C ARG A 227 -15.06 1.81 0.68
N ARG A 228 -15.32 0.84 1.57
CA ARG A 228 -14.68 -0.48 1.52
C ARG A 228 -15.08 -1.26 0.27
N GLY A 229 -16.37 -1.26 -0.07
CA GLY A 229 -16.88 -1.90 -1.29
C GLY A 229 -16.29 -1.30 -2.56
N GLN A 230 -16.13 0.03 -2.60
CA GLN A 230 -15.44 0.71 -3.72
C GLN A 230 -13.97 0.29 -3.82
N ALA A 231 -13.27 0.15 -2.69
CA ALA A 231 -11.88 -0.30 -2.67
C ALA A 231 -11.74 -1.73 -3.21
N TYR A 232 -12.62 -2.65 -2.78
CA TYR A 232 -12.66 -4.03 -3.28
C TYR A 232 -12.93 -4.10 -4.78
N LEU A 233 -13.91 -3.34 -5.27
CA LEU A 233 -14.23 -3.29 -6.69
C LEU A 233 -13.04 -2.83 -7.55
N ASN A 234 -12.30 -1.82 -7.07
CA ASN A 234 -11.09 -1.30 -7.71
C ASN A 234 -9.92 -2.30 -7.67
N MET A 235 -9.82 -3.12 -6.61
CA MET A 235 -8.84 -4.22 -6.51
C MET A 235 -9.15 -5.41 -7.42
N GLY A 236 -10.36 -5.50 -7.96
CA GLY A 236 -10.82 -6.65 -8.74
C GLY A 236 -11.68 -7.64 -7.96
N ASP A 237 -11.82 -7.47 -6.65
CA ASP A 237 -12.65 -8.32 -5.80
C ASP A 237 -14.11 -7.83 -5.80
N ALA A 238 -14.80 -8.09 -6.91
CA ALA A 238 -16.17 -7.63 -7.10
C ALA A 238 -17.18 -8.36 -6.18
N GLU A 239 -16.86 -9.58 -5.72
CA GLU A 239 -17.73 -10.38 -4.85
C GLU A 239 -17.78 -9.78 -3.44
N GLN A 240 -16.63 -9.45 -2.83
CA GLN A 240 -16.60 -8.75 -1.55
C GLN A 240 -17.22 -7.35 -1.65
N GLY A 241 -16.93 -6.63 -2.73
CA GLY A 241 -17.55 -5.32 -2.98
C GLY A 241 -19.08 -5.39 -3.06
N GLN A 242 -19.62 -6.44 -3.69
CA GLN A 242 -21.07 -6.68 -3.74
C GLN A 242 -21.68 -6.87 -2.35
N LEU A 243 -21.02 -7.64 -1.46
CA LEU A 243 -21.50 -7.83 -0.08
C LEU A 243 -21.55 -6.50 0.69
N ASP A 244 -20.51 -5.67 0.55
CA ASP A 244 -20.45 -4.35 1.19
C ASP A 244 -21.55 -3.40 0.66
N PHE A 245 -21.80 -3.37 -0.65
CA PHE A 245 -22.89 -2.55 -1.21
C PHE A 245 -24.28 -3.07 -0.81
N GLN A 246 -24.46 -4.39 -0.67
CA GLN A 246 -25.69 -4.96 -0.12
C GLN A 246 -25.87 -4.56 1.34
N ALA A 247 -24.81 -4.58 2.16
CA ALA A 247 -24.85 -4.08 3.54
C ALA A 247 -25.22 -2.59 3.59
N CYS A 248 -24.69 -1.77 2.67
CA CYS A 248 -25.11 -0.37 2.54
C CYS A 248 -26.61 -0.23 2.31
N LEU A 249 -27.19 -1.03 1.40
CA LEU A 249 -28.60 -0.96 1.06
C LEU A 249 -29.52 -1.52 2.14
N LYS A 250 -29.03 -2.45 2.97
CA LYS A 250 -29.76 -2.92 4.17
C LYS A 250 -29.88 -1.82 5.22
N LEU A 251 -28.88 -0.94 5.32
CA LEU A 251 -28.87 0.18 6.28
C LEU A 251 -29.55 1.44 5.71
N ASP A 252 -29.38 1.70 4.41
CA ASP A 252 -29.98 2.81 3.68
C ASP A 252 -30.44 2.36 2.29
N GLU A 253 -31.70 1.93 2.22
CA GLU A 253 -32.34 1.46 0.97
C GLU A 253 -32.46 2.57 -0.10
N SER A 254 -32.37 3.83 0.30
CA SER A 254 -32.53 4.99 -0.60
C SER A 254 -31.25 5.32 -1.36
N ASN A 255 -30.12 4.72 -0.98
CA ASN A 255 -28.81 5.04 -1.52
C ASN A 255 -28.66 4.64 -3.00
N LYS A 256 -28.90 5.59 -3.91
CA LYS A 256 -28.80 5.41 -5.36
C LYS A 256 -27.38 5.02 -5.80
N ALA A 257 -26.36 5.57 -5.15
CA ALA A 257 -24.97 5.27 -5.49
C ALA A 257 -24.64 3.81 -5.21
N ALA A 258 -25.08 3.26 -4.07
CA ALA A 258 -24.89 1.86 -3.72
C ALA A 258 -25.61 0.93 -4.71
N LYS A 259 -26.83 1.27 -5.14
CA LYS A 259 -27.56 0.51 -6.19
C LYS A 259 -26.79 0.47 -7.50
N HIS A 260 -26.26 1.61 -7.94
CA HIS A 260 -25.46 1.67 -9.17
C HIS A 260 -24.18 0.84 -9.06
N GLN A 261 -23.44 0.96 -7.96
CA GLN A 261 -22.22 0.16 -7.74
C GLN A 261 -22.51 -1.33 -7.67
N LEU A 262 -23.63 -1.74 -7.07
CA LEU A 262 -24.06 -3.13 -7.03
C LEU A 262 -24.29 -3.72 -8.44
N GLN A 263 -24.88 -2.94 -9.35
CA GLN A 263 -25.04 -3.34 -10.75
C GLN A 263 -23.68 -3.51 -11.46
N LEU A 264 -22.73 -2.61 -11.18
CA LEU A 264 -21.36 -2.72 -11.71
C LEU A 264 -20.65 -4.00 -11.19
N CYS A 265 -20.78 -4.30 -9.89
CA CYS A 265 -20.25 -5.55 -9.34
C CYS A 265 -20.87 -6.77 -10.02
N ALA A 266 -22.20 -6.82 -10.16
CA ALA A 266 -22.89 -7.93 -10.80
C ALA A 266 -22.45 -8.14 -12.26
N ALA A 267 -22.29 -7.05 -13.02
CA ALA A 267 -21.79 -7.10 -14.39
C ALA A 267 -20.35 -7.63 -14.45
N LYS A 268 -19.47 -7.18 -13.54
CA LYS A 268 -18.07 -7.62 -13.46
C LYS A 268 -17.95 -9.10 -13.10
N ILE A 269 -18.66 -9.55 -12.06
CA ILE A 269 -18.71 -10.96 -11.66
C ILE A 269 -19.19 -11.85 -12.81
N LYS A 270 -20.25 -11.43 -13.53
CA LYS A 270 -20.75 -12.16 -14.70
C LYS A 270 -19.72 -12.23 -15.81
N ALA A 271 -19.03 -11.12 -16.08
CA ALA A 271 -17.97 -11.07 -17.09
C ALA A 271 -16.79 -11.97 -16.73
N ASP A 272 -16.38 -11.99 -15.47
CA ASP A 272 -15.24 -12.80 -15.01
C ASP A 272 -15.58 -14.30 -15.02
N LYS A 273 -16.77 -14.70 -14.57
CA LYS A 273 -17.27 -16.07 -14.72
C LYS A 273 -17.35 -16.53 -16.19
N LEU A 274 -17.71 -15.63 -17.11
CA LEU A 274 -17.73 -15.94 -18.53
C LEU A 274 -16.31 -16.12 -19.11
N LYS A 275 -15.34 -15.30 -18.68
CA LYS A 275 -13.94 -15.45 -19.06
C LYS A 275 -13.37 -16.76 -18.53
N GLU A 276 -13.59 -17.07 -17.25
CA GLU A 276 -13.18 -18.34 -16.63
C GLU A 276 -13.74 -19.53 -17.41
N LYS A 277 -15.06 -19.55 -17.69
CA LYS A 277 -15.68 -20.62 -18.48
C LYS A 277 -15.00 -20.80 -19.85
N LYS A 278 -14.66 -19.72 -20.55
CA LYS A 278 -13.94 -19.78 -21.83
C LYS A 278 -12.51 -20.28 -21.67
N LEU A 279 -11.80 -19.81 -20.65
CA LEU A 279 -10.42 -20.22 -20.36
C LEU A 279 -10.36 -21.72 -20.02
N TYR A 280 -11.18 -22.20 -19.09
CA TYR A 280 -11.23 -23.61 -18.71
C TYR A 280 -11.73 -24.51 -19.85
N GLY A 281 -12.73 -24.07 -20.62
CA GLY A 281 -13.20 -24.81 -21.80
C GLY A 281 -12.11 -24.97 -22.86
N GLY A 282 -11.39 -23.89 -23.18
CA GLY A 282 -10.27 -23.94 -24.14
C GLY A 282 -9.08 -24.75 -23.63
N MET A 283 -8.82 -24.73 -22.31
CA MET A 283 -7.78 -25.57 -21.70
C MET A 283 -8.11 -27.05 -21.81
N PHE A 284 -9.37 -27.44 -21.55
CA PHE A 284 -9.82 -28.83 -21.68
C PHE A 284 -9.63 -29.36 -23.10
N GLU A 285 -10.04 -28.60 -24.13
CA GLU A 285 -9.81 -28.97 -25.53
C GLU A 285 -8.32 -29.07 -25.88
N LYS A 286 -7.49 -28.17 -25.34
CA LYS A 286 -6.04 -28.19 -25.55
C LYS A 286 -5.40 -29.42 -24.92
N PHE A 287 -5.77 -29.76 -23.69
CA PHE A 287 -5.27 -30.97 -23.02
C PHE A 287 -5.73 -32.24 -23.74
N ALA A 288 -7.00 -32.32 -24.16
CA ALA A 288 -7.49 -33.44 -24.96
C ALA A 288 -6.72 -33.62 -26.29
N ARG A 289 -6.37 -32.52 -26.97
CA ARG A 289 -5.52 -32.59 -28.18
C ARG A 289 -4.09 -33.04 -27.87
N MET A 290 -3.53 -32.60 -26.74
CA MET A 290 -2.19 -33.01 -26.32
C MET A 290 -2.12 -34.49 -25.95
N ASP A 291 -3.14 -35.01 -25.25
CA ASP A 291 -3.23 -36.43 -24.90
C ASP A 291 -3.35 -37.28 -26.16
N LYS A 292 -4.22 -36.88 -27.11
CA LYS A 292 -4.33 -37.55 -28.40
C LYS A 292 -3.02 -37.52 -29.21
N ALA A 293 -2.32 -36.39 -29.22
CA ALA A 293 -1.03 -36.27 -29.90
C ALA A 293 0.06 -37.14 -29.26
N LYS A 294 0.04 -37.31 -27.92
CA LYS A 294 0.92 -38.24 -27.21
C LYS A 294 0.60 -39.69 -27.56
N GLU A 295 -0.67 -40.08 -27.54
CA GLU A 295 -1.10 -41.43 -27.93
C GLU A 295 -0.71 -41.75 -29.38
N GLU A 296 -0.90 -40.81 -30.32
CA GLU A 296 -0.47 -40.97 -31.71
C GLU A 296 1.06 -41.08 -31.83
N ALA A 297 1.82 -40.30 -31.06
CA ALA A 297 3.28 -40.38 -31.04
C ALA A 297 3.78 -41.71 -30.45
N GLU A 298 3.13 -42.21 -29.40
CA GLU A 298 3.44 -43.48 -28.76
C GLU A 298 3.10 -44.67 -29.67
N TYR A 299 1.94 -44.64 -30.33
CA TYR A 299 1.55 -45.62 -31.34
C TYR A 299 2.53 -45.66 -32.51
N ASN A 300 2.93 -44.49 -33.03
CA ASN A 300 3.90 -44.42 -34.12
C ASN A 300 5.28 -44.94 -33.69
N ARG A 301 5.72 -44.66 -32.45
CA ARG A 301 6.95 -45.23 -31.88
C ARG A 301 6.87 -46.75 -31.78
N TYR A 302 5.76 -47.30 -31.29
CA TYR A 302 5.56 -48.76 -31.21
C TYR A 302 5.53 -49.41 -32.59
N LYS A 303 4.88 -48.77 -33.57
CA LYS A 303 4.84 -49.24 -34.96
C LYS A 303 6.23 -49.26 -35.61
N ASP A 304 7.08 -48.28 -35.32
CA ASP A 304 8.45 -48.20 -35.83
C ASP A 304 9.33 -49.32 -35.24
N VAL A 305 9.18 -49.61 -33.93
CA VAL A 305 9.83 -50.74 -33.25
C VAL A 305 9.39 -52.11 -33.82
N MET A 306 8.13 -52.23 -34.27
CA MET A 306 7.63 -53.47 -34.90
C MET A 306 7.94 -53.54 -36.41
N ALA A 307 8.35 -52.43 -37.03
CA ALA A 307 8.77 -52.36 -38.44
C ALA A 307 10.29 -52.52 -38.61
N GLY A 308 11.08 -52.26 -37.56
CA GLY A 308 12.49 -52.61 -37.46
C GLY A 308 12.67 -54.03 -36.90
N ASP A 309 13.13 -54.95 -37.75
CA ASP A 309 13.55 -56.33 -37.47
C ASP A 309 12.48 -57.33 -36.99
N LEU A 310 11.70 -57.82 -37.96
CA LEU A 310 11.41 -59.27 -38.06
C LEU A 310 12.64 -59.99 -38.64
N GLY A 311 13.63 -60.32 -37.79
CA GLY A 311 14.79 -61.16 -38.12
C GLY A 311 15.95 -60.81 -37.18
N GLU A 312 16.63 -61.70 -36.47
CA GLU A 312 16.75 -63.15 -36.49
C GLU A 312 16.84 -63.62 -35.03
N TRP A 313 16.02 -64.58 -34.61
CA TRP A 313 16.35 -65.48 -33.49
C TRP A 313 16.39 -66.90 -34.05
N GLY A 314 17.37 -67.12 -34.92
CA GLY A 314 17.72 -68.41 -35.49
C GLY A 314 19.13 -68.81 -35.08
N ASN A 315 19.21 -69.56 -33.98
CA ASN A 315 20.15 -70.65 -33.73
C ASN A 315 21.67 -70.42 -33.95
N SER A 316 22.42 -70.26 -32.85
CA SER A 316 23.77 -70.84 -32.76
C SER A 316 23.96 -71.53 -31.41
N GLU A 317 24.32 -72.81 -31.48
CA GLU A 317 24.42 -73.78 -30.39
C GLU A 317 25.68 -73.62 -29.51
N GLU A 318 25.49 -73.93 -28.23
CA GLU A 318 26.35 -74.67 -27.30
C GLU A 318 27.81 -74.23 -27.01
N LYS A 319 28.03 -73.78 -25.75
CA LYS A 319 28.68 -74.49 -24.61
C LYS A 319 29.60 -73.58 -23.78
N SER A 320 29.28 -73.41 -22.49
CA SER A 320 30.05 -73.95 -21.35
C SER A 320 29.73 -73.25 -20.02
N ASP A 321 29.14 -74.05 -19.14
CA ASP A 321 29.46 -74.28 -17.73
C ASP A 321 29.57 -73.16 -16.66
N SER A 322 28.76 -73.39 -15.63
CA SER A 322 28.97 -73.18 -14.19
C SER A 322 28.93 -71.77 -13.56
N GLY A 323 28.05 -71.63 -12.55
CA GLY A 323 28.40 -70.92 -11.32
C GLY A 323 27.40 -69.88 -10.78
N LYS A 324 26.49 -70.33 -9.91
CA LYS A 324 26.02 -69.69 -8.66
C LYS A 324 25.97 -68.14 -8.61
N SER A 325 24.80 -67.56 -8.33
CA SER A 325 24.27 -67.35 -6.97
C SER A 325 23.22 -66.23 -6.93
N GLU A 326 22.17 -66.49 -6.18
CA GLU A 326 21.14 -65.54 -5.77
C GLU A 326 21.74 -64.36 -5.00
N LYS A 327 21.21 -63.16 -5.23
CA LYS A 327 20.91 -62.20 -4.16
C LYS A 327 19.82 -61.24 -4.61
N LYS A 328 18.62 -61.48 -4.10
CA LYS A 328 17.55 -60.48 -4.01
C LYS A 328 17.95 -59.47 -2.94
N GLU A 329 17.96 -58.18 -3.29
CA GLU A 329 17.72 -57.13 -2.30
C GLU A 329 16.55 -56.27 -2.75
N ASN A 330 15.53 -56.28 -1.89
CA ASN A 330 14.35 -55.45 -1.92
C ASN A 330 14.71 -53.98 -1.74
N PHE A 331 14.03 -53.09 -2.46
CA PHE A 331 13.56 -51.85 -1.88
C PHE A 331 12.07 -51.69 -2.19
N THR A 332 11.29 -51.87 -1.12
CA THR A 332 9.87 -51.56 -0.99
C THR A 332 9.64 -50.06 -1.07
N ASN A 333 8.53 -49.63 -1.68
CA ASN A 333 7.82 -48.46 -1.19
C ASN A 333 6.34 -48.79 -1.05
N ALA A 334 5.93 -48.77 0.22
CA ALA A 334 4.59 -48.90 0.70
C ALA A 334 3.78 -47.64 0.34
N SER A 335 2.57 -47.86 -0.14
CA SER A 335 1.48 -46.91 -0.17
C SER A 335 0.57 -47.21 1.01
N ASP A 336 0.44 -46.28 1.96
CA ASP A 336 -0.69 -46.18 2.89
C ASP A 336 -0.86 -44.70 3.31
N ASP A 337 -1.97 -44.11 2.83
CA ASP A 337 -3.01 -43.22 3.43
C ASP A 337 -2.72 -42.40 4.73
N PRO A 338 -3.57 -41.46 5.23
CA PRO A 338 -4.87 -40.95 4.74
C PRO A 338 -5.13 -39.43 4.95
N SER A 339 -6.15 -38.89 4.28
CA SER A 339 -7.23 -38.06 4.89
C SER A 339 -8.02 -37.23 3.86
N ARG A 340 -8.94 -37.91 3.18
CA ARG A 340 -10.19 -37.32 2.69
C ARG A 340 -11.32 -38.27 3.06
N ASN A 341 -12.09 -37.93 4.09
CA ASN A 341 -13.54 -38.16 4.12
C ASN A 341 -14.16 -37.63 5.42
N ALA A 342 -15.18 -36.78 5.27
CA ALA A 342 -16.50 -36.95 5.86
C ALA A 342 -17.35 -35.73 5.51
N LEU A 343 -18.64 -35.79 5.16
CA LEU A 343 -19.52 -36.81 4.60
C LEU A 343 -20.83 -36.04 4.39
N SER A 344 -21.47 -36.24 3.23
CA SER A 344 -22.90 -35.95 3.06
C SER A 344 -23.70 -37.18 3.48
N GLY A 345 -24.78 -37.02 4.26
CA GLY A 345 -25.82 -38.05 4.33
C GLY A 345 -26.86 -37.88 5.43
N LEU A 346 -28.11 -37.59 4.99
CA LEU A 346 -29.42 -37.97 5.58
C LEU A 346 -29.81 -37.19 6.85
N GLY A 347 -31.03 -36.69 7.07
CA GLY A 347 -32.37 -36.95 6.55
C GLY A 347 -33.34 -36.65 7.72
N ASP A 348 -34.49 -36.04 7.43
CA ASP A 348 -35.49 -35.50 8.37
C ASP A 348 -35.95 -36.42 9.52
N ILE A 349 -36.47 -35.81 10.61
CA ILE A 349 -37.83 -35.98 11.18
C ILE A 349 -37.89 -35.59 12.69
N GLU A 350 -38.82 -34.66 12.99
CA GLU A 350 -39.64 -34.41 14.20
C GLU A 350 -39.03 -34.28 15.63
N GLY A 351 -39.53 -33.28 16.37
CA GLY A 351 -39.45 -33.29 17.83
C GLY A 351 -39.66 -31.94 18.53
N VAL A 352 -40.91 -31.52 18.63
CA VAL A 352 -41.42 -30.43 19.48
C VAL A 352 -41.07 -30.66 20.96
N GLN A 353 -40.56 -29.65 21.69
CA GLN A 353 -41.20 -29.19 22.94
C GLN A 353 -40.59 -27.90 23.52
N MET A 354 -41.53 -27.01 23.89
CA MET A 354 -41.35 -25.83 24.73
C MET A 354 -40.80 -26.18 26.11
N LEU A 355 -40.00 -25.27 26.68
CA LEU A 355 -40.33 -24.49 27.88
C LEU A 355 -39.37 -23.31 28.04
#